data_AF-A0A1B6IXZ7-F1
#
_entry.id   AF-A0A1B6IXZ7-F1
#
_cell.length_a   1.000
_cell.length_b   1.000
_cell.length_c   1.000
_cell.angle_alpha   90.00
_cell.angle_beta   90.00
_cell.angle_gamma   90.00
#
_symmetry.space_group_name_H-M   'P 1'
#
loop_
_entity.id
_entity.type
_entity.pdbx_description
1 polymer ?
#
loop_
_entity_poly.entity_id
_entity_poly.type
_entity_poly.pdbx_seq_one_letter_code
_entity_poly.pdbx_strand_id
1 'polypeptide(L)'
;MSELESILKDLVLRGRKKEEKTEEEYFLDYYNKYKSKNEVDESSYTKIPRFYFKVPTKEEVLPHKLREDARAMFIQTRSKQWLDNSELETLWLLLDKHHSPPTSGDEQMINYENFCKVAKLAGPKCKSYLSPVVFAKLQQDDVFGRVSIMSLFNYVMRKVWLHQTRIGLSLYDDAGHGFLCESDLENYIQDLIPTLLQLDGLEKSFHSFYVCTAVRKFLFFLDPLRTGKVRIQDILACSFLDDLLQLRDKELSKDKQKSNWFSATSALRVYGQYLNLDKNQNGML
;
A
#
# COMPACT_ATOMS: atom_id res chain seq x y z
N MET A 1 -12.35 56.02 43.03
CA MET A 1 -13.14 54.96 42.38
C MET A 1 -13.15 55.07 40.85
N SER A 2 -13.22 56.26 40.26
CA SER A 2 -13.25 56.46 38.79
C SER A 2 -11.96 56.05 38.02
N GLU A 3 -10.78 56.24 38.60
CA GLU A 3 -9.50 55.86 37.93
C GLU A 3 -9.26 54.35 37.91
N LEU A 4 -9.67 53.64 38.96
CA LEU A 4 -9.57 52.17 39.04
C LEU A 4 -10.53 51.48 38.05
N GLU A 5 -11.72 52.03 37.85
CA GLU A 5 -12.65 51.56 36.81
C GLU A 5 -12.16 51.84 35.40
N SER A 6 -11.47 52.97 35.19
CA SER A 6 -10.82 53.29 33.91
C SER A 6 -9.69 52.31 33.61
N ILE A 7 -8.82 52.03 34.58
CA ILE A 7 -7.70 51.08 34.42
C ILE A 7 -8.20 49.66 34.22
N LEU A 8 -9.26 49.24 34.93
CA LEU A 8 -9.90 47.93 34.72
C LEU A 8 -10.58 47.82 33.36
N LYS A 9 -11.25 48.87 32.89
CA LYS A 9 -11.79 48.89 31.52
C LYS A 9 -10.69 48.84 30.47
N ASP A 10 -9.57 49.53 30.69
CA ASP A 10 -8.44 49.54 29.74
C ASP A 10 -7.70 48.20 29.73
N LEU A 11 -7.59 47.51 30.87
CA LEU A 11 -7.06 46.15 30.98
C LEU A 11 -8.00 45.10 30.38
N VAL A 12 -9.31 45.26 30.53
CA VAL A 12 -10.33 44.39 29.90
C VAL A 12 -10.41 44.63 28.39
N LEU A 13 -10.23 45.87 27.92
CA LEU A 13 -10.14 46.22 26.50
C LEU A 13 -8.82 45.76 25.88
N ARG A 14 -7.70 45.82 26.60
CA ARG A 14 -6.41 45.23 26.18
C ARG A 14 -6.44 43.70 26.21
N GLY A 15 -7.15 43.10 27.16
CA GLY A 15 -7.37 41.66 27.23
C GLY A 15 -8.29 41.12 26.13
N ARG A 16 -9.25 41.93 25.66
CA ARG A 16 -10.15 41.63 24.53
C ARG A 16 -9.61 41.97 23.14
N LYS A 17 -8.47 42.68 23.05
CA LYS A 17 -7.76 43.00 21.79
C LYS A 17 -6.59 42.06 21.51
N LYS A 18 -6.68 40.80 21.92
CA LYS A 18 -6.05 39.75 21.12
C LYS A 18 -7.09 39.38 20.09
N GLU A 19 -6.96 39.90 18.87
CA GLU A 19 -7.63 39.31 17.71
C GLU A 19 -7.33 37.81 17.81
N GLU A 20 -8.37 37.00 18.07
CA GLU A 20 -8.25 35.56 18.01
C GLU A 20 -7.92 35.24 16.57
N LYS A 21 -6.61 35.13 16.29
CA LYS A 21 -6.12 34.71 14.99
C LYS A 21 -6.85 33.42 14.63
N THR A 22 -7.37 33.36 13.41
CA THR A 22 -7.96 32.13 12.89
C THR A 22 -6.91 31.04 12.86
N GLU A 23 -7.32 29.76 12.89
CA GLU A 23 -6.40 28.62 12.83
C GLU A 23 -5.46 28.71 11.61
N GLU A 24 -5.96 29.25 10.50
CA GLU A 24 -5.21 29.52 9.27
C GLU A 24 -4.10 30.55 9.47
N GLU A 25 -4.37 31.64 10.21
CA GLU A 25 -3.38 32.67 10.51
C GLU A 25 -2.28 32.18 11.45
N TYR A 26 -2.64 31.34 12.43
CA TYR A 26 -1.64 30.66 13.26
C TYR A 26 -0.79 29.71 12.42
N PHE A 27 -1.40 28.90 11.55
CA PHE A 27 -0.68 27.99 10.66
C PHE A 27 0.31 28.75 9.77
N LEU A 28 -0.13 29.83 9.10
CA LEU A 28 0.76 30.64 8.25
C LEU A 28 1.93 31.25 9.04
N ASP A 29 1.69 31.74 10.25
CA ASP A 29 2.75 32.31 11.10
C ASP A 29 3.79 31.24 11.49
N TYR A 30 3.35 30.06 11.95
CA TYR A 30 4.25 28.95 12.27
C TYR A 30 4.98 28.40 11.03
N TYR A 31 4.30 28.27 9.90
CA TYR A 31 4.88 27.79 8.65
C TYR A 31 5.94 28.76 8.10
N ASN A 32 5.65 30.07 8.09
CA ASN A 32 6.60 31.09 7.65
C ASN A 32 7.83 31.12 8.57
N LYS A 33 7.64 31.07 9.89
CA LYS A 33 8.74 30.96 10.87
C LYS A 33 9.62 29.73 10.63
N TYR A 34 9.02 28.60 10.25
CA TYR A 34 9.79 27.39 9.89
C TYR A 34 10.54 27.56 8.56
N LYS A 35 9.89 28.10 7.53
CA LYS A 35 10.50 28.33 6.21
C LYS A 35 11.70 29.28 6.29
N SER A 36 11.57 30.38 7.02
CA SER A 36 12.63 31.37 7.21
C SER A 36 13.87 30.82 7.94
N LYS A 37 13.73 29.76 8.75
CA LYS A 37 14.88 29.09 9.40
C LYS A 37 15.65 28.14 8.47
N ASN A 38 15.07 27.74 7.35
CA ASN A 38 15.60 26.73 6.43
C ASN A 38 16.06 27.28 5.08
N GLU A 39 15.93 28.59 4.84
CA GLU A 39 16.55 29.26 3.71
C GLU A 39 18.05 29.40 3.99
N VAL A 40 18.80 28.35 3.63
CA VAL A 40 20.26 28.43 3.55
C VAL A 40 20.60 29.09 2.23
N ASP A 41 21.20 30.29 2.30
CA ASP A 41 21.63 31.09 1.15
C ASP A 41 22.93 30.49 0.56
N GLU A 42 22.80 29.28 0.01
CA GLU A 42 23.92 28.53 -0.56
C GLU A 42 24.03 28.89 -2.05
N SER A 43 25.02 29.73 -2.38
CA SER A 43 25.40 30.12 -3.75
C SER A 43 25.50 28.94 -4.73
N SER A 44 25.71 27.71 -4.24
CA SER A 44 25.76 26.47 -5.02
C SER A 44 24.42 26.10 -5.66
N TYR A 45 23.28 26.42 -5.03
CA TYR A 45 21.95 26.08 -5.56
C TYR A 45 21.58 26.83 -6.84
N THR A 46 22.29 27.91 -7.16
CA THR A 46 22.18 28.62 -8.46
C THR A 46 22.70 27.79 -9.63
N LYS A 47 23.66 26.88 -9.38
CA LYS A 47 24.30 26.02 -10.40
C LYS A 47 23.85 24.56 -10.31
N ILE A 48 23.56 24.06 -9.11
CA ILE A 48 23.16 22.67 -8.86
C ILE A 48 21.83 22.67 -8.10
N PRO A 49 20.72 22.22 -8.72
CA PRO A 49 19.44 22.12 -8.01
C PRO A 49 19.54 21.21 -6.79
N ARG A 50 18.83 21.56 -5.73
CA ARG A 50 18.71 20.71 -4.54
C ARG A 50 18.04 19.39 -4.93
N PHE A 51 18.79 18.29 -4.84
CA PHE A 51 18.32 16.95 -5.17
C PHE A 51 18.08 16.08 -3.93
N TYR A 52 18.64 16.46 -2.78
CA TYR A 52 18.44 15.77 -1.51
C TYR A 52 17.62 16.63 -0.53
N PHE A 53 16.54 16.02 -0.04
CA PHE A 53 15.67 16.60 0.97
C PHE A 53 15.65 15.64 2.16
N LYS A 54 16.19 16.10 3.30
CA LYS A 54 16.20 15.33 4.53
C LYS A 54 14.76 15.08 4.96
N VAL A 55 14.45 13.83 5.35
CA VAL A 55 13.13 13.50 5.90
C VAL A 55 13.03 14.12 7.31
N PRO A 56 11.96 14.86 7.61
CA PRO A 56 11.73 15.40 8.94
C PRO A 56 11.70 14.29 10.00
N THR A 57 12.32 14.53 11.14
CA THR A 57 12.25 13.61 12.29
C THR A 57 10.90 13.78 13.02
N LYS A 58 10.53 12.82 13.87
CA LYS A 58 9.31 12.89 14.69
C LYS A 58 9.31 14.07 15.68
N GLU A 59 10.48 14.62 15.97
CA GLU A 59 10.65 15.84 16.79
C GLU A 59 10.19 17.11 16.04
N GLU A 60 10.29 17.10 14.70
CA GLU A 60 9.81 18.18 13.84
C GLU A 60 8.31 18.00 13.53
N VAL A 61 7.46 18.32 14.52
CA VAL A 61 6.01 18.04 14.48
C VAL A 61 5.32 18.60 13.23
N LEU A 62 5.50 19.89 12.92
CA LEU A 62 4.81 20.55 11.80
C LEU A 62 5.25 19.99 10.43
N PRO A 63 6.55 19.90 10.09
CA PRO A 63 7.00 19.30 8.82
C PRO A 63 6.66 17.82 8.69
N HIS A 64 6.73 17.07 9.78
CA HIS A 64 6.33 15.66 9.79
C HIS A 64 4.85 15.50 9.44
N LYS A 65 3.97 16.26 10.10
CA LYS A 65 2.52 16.22 9.85
C LYS A 65 2.16 16.69 8.43
N LEU A 66 2.78 17.77 7.97
CA LEU A 66 2.58 18.24 6.59
C LEU A 66 2.99 17.18 5.56
N ARG A 67 4.09 16.48 5.80
CA ARG A 67 4.55 15.37 4.95
C ARG A 67 3.57 14.20 4.99
N GLU A 68 3.10 13.82 6.18
CA GLU A 68 2.11 12.76 6.39
C GLU A 68 0.84 13.04 5.58
N ASP A 69 0.29 14.25 5.69
CA ASP A 69 -0.92 14.68 4.96
C ASP A 69 -0.69 14.73 3.44
N ALA A 70 0.42 15.33 2.99
CA ALA A 70 0.77 15.37 1.58
C ALA A 70 0.92 13.97 0.98
N ARG A 71 1.47 13.02 1.74
CA ARG A 71 1.59 11.61 1.34
C ARG A 71 0.24 10.92 1.30
N ALA A 72 -0.60 11.10 2.32
CA ALA A 72 -1.95 10.54 2.35
C ALA A 72 -2.75 11.01 1.12
N MET A 73 -2.70 12.30 0.81
CA MET A 73 -3.34 12.88 -0.38
C MET A 73 -2.77 12.28 -1.67
N PHE A 74 -1.44 12.20 -1.80
CA PHE A 74 -0.80 11.60 -2.97
C PHE A 74 -1.21 10.13 -3.19
N ILE A 75 -1.23 9.34 -2.12
CA ILE A 75 -1.64 7.93 -2.17
C ILE A 75 -3.12 7.84 -2.58
N GLN A 76 -3.98 8.69 -2.01
CA GLN A 76 -5.40 8.74 -2.36
C GLN A 76 -5.61 9.13 -3.83
N THR A 77 -4.89 10.14 -4.33
CA THR A 77 -4.95 10.55 -5.74
C THR A 77 -4.50 9.42 -6.66
N ARG A 78 -3.43 8.71 -6.31
CA ARG A 78 -2.98 7.54 -7.08
C ARG A 78 -3.99 6.40 -7.05
N SER A 79 -4.61 6.13 -5.90
CA SER A 79 -5.63 5.09 -5.77
C SER A 79 -6.81 5.32 -6.74
N LYS A 80 -7.24 6.57 -6.89
CA LYS A 80 -8.35 6.97 -7.80
C LYS A 80 -8.05 6.78 -9.30
N GLN A 81 -6.78 6.62 -9.70
CA GLN A 81 -6.41 6.42 -11.10
C GLN A 81 -6.67 4.98 -11.60
N TRP A 82 -6.83 4.03 -10.68
CA TRP A 82 -6.99 2.62 -11.01
C TRP A 82 -8.45 2.22 -11.13
N LEU A 83 -8.67 1.04 -11.72
CA LEU A 83 -10.00 0.47 -11.89
C LEU A 83 -10.54 0.02 -10.53
N ASP A 84 -11.76 0.41 -10.23
CA ASP A 84 -12.52 -0.15 -9.11
C ASP A 84 -13.25 -1.44 -9.51
N ASN A 85 -13.90 -2.09 -8.55
CA ASN A 85 -14.61 -3.34 -8.78
C ASN A 85 -15.75 -3.17 -9.80
N SER A 86 -16.49 -2.05 -9.77
CA SER A 86 -17.57 -1.80 -10.73
C SER A 86 -17.06 -1.57 -12.16
N GLU A 87 -15.91 -0.90 -12.32
CA GLU A 87 -15.26 -0.68 -13.60
C GLU A 87 -14.67 -1.97 -14.16
N LEU A 88 -14.17 -2.87 -13.30
CA LEU A 88 -13.72 -4.21 -13.67
C LEU A 88 -14.88 -5.10 -14.16
N GLU A 89 -16.02 -5.09 -13.47
CA GLU A 89 -17.24 -5.79 -13.90
C GLU A 89 -17.74 -5.25 -15.25
N THR A 90 -17.74 -3.92 -15.41
CA THR A 90 -18.10 -3.28 -16.68
C THR A 90 -17.17 -3.69 -17.82
N LEU A 91 -15.86 -3.75 -17.55
CA LEU A 91 -14.87 -4.22 -18.51
C LEU A 91 -15.11 -5.68 -18.91
N TRP A 92 -15.41 -6.55 -17.95
CA TRP A 92 -15.76 -7.95 -18.21
C TRP A 92 -16.96 -8.07 -19.16
N LEU A 93 -18.04 -7.36 -18.87
CA LEU A 93 -19.25 -7.34 -19.70
C LEU A 93 -18.98 -6.81 -21.12
N LEU A 94 -18.13 -5.79 -21.25
CA LEU A 94 -17.74 -5.26 -22.56
C LEU A 94 -16.92 -6.27 -23.37
N LEU A 95 -16.01 -7.01 -22.72
CA LEU A 95 -15.22 -8.04 -23.38
C LEU A 95 -16.11 -9.20 -23.84
N ASP A 96 -17.00 -9.69 -22.97
CA ASP A 96 -17.95 -10.78 -23.27
C ASP A 96 -18.86 -10.41 -24.45
N LYS A 97 -19.35 -9.18 -24.52
CA LYS A 97 -20.19 -8.68 -25.62
C LYS A 97 -19.46 -8.60 -26.97
N HIS A 98 -18.14 -8.39 -26.96
CA HIS A 98 -17.34 -8.12 -28.16
C HIS A 98 -16.38 -9.25 -28.53
N HIS A 99 -16.67 -10.49 -28.11
CA HIS A 99 -15.92 -11.67 -28.55
C HIS A 99 -15.98 -11.88 -30.07
N SER A 100 -14.99 -12.58 -30.62
CA SER A 100 -14.83 -12.82 -32.05
C SER A 100 -15.04 -14.29 -32.40
N PRO A 101 -15.88 -14.62 -33.40
CA PRO A 101 -16.04 -16.00 -33.89
C PRO A 101 -14.74 -16.49 -34.58
N PRO A 102 -14.55 -17.81 -34.78
CA PRO A 102 -15.41 -18.92 -34.33
C PRO A 102 -15.29 -19.18 -32.83
N THR A 103 -16.42 -19.35 -32.17
CA THR A 103 -16.54 -19.80 -30.77
C THR A 103 -16.46 -21.33 -30.76
N SER A 104 -15.29 -21.86 -31.13
CA SER A 104 -15.04 -23.30 -31.12
C SER A 104 -14.36 -23.66 -29.80
N GLY A 105 -15.16 -23.98 -28.77
CA GLY A 105 -14.70 -24.34 -27.42
C GLY A 105 -15.31 -23.46 -26.32
N ASP A 106 -14.92 -23.72 -25.07
CA ASP A 106 -15.32 -22.95 -23.88
C ASP A 106 -14.58 -21.59 -23.78
N GLU A 107 -13.49 -21.40 -24.51
CA GLU A 107 -12.70 -20.17 -24.44
C GLU A 107 -13.17 -19.11 -25.44
N GLN A 108 -13.61 -17.98 -24.89
CA GLN A 108 -13.94 -16.80 -25.69
C GLN A 108 -12.67 -16.04 -26.08
N MET A 109 -12.59 -15.71 -27.37
CA MET A 109 -11.44 -15.05 -27.99
C MET A 109 -11.84 -13.67 -28.52
N ILE A 110 -10.89 -12.74 -28.59
CA ILE A 110 -11.11 -11.40 -29.15
C ILE A 110 -10.03 -11.05 -30.19
N ASN A 111 -10.45 -10.58 -31.36
CA ASN A 111 -9.56 -10.07 -32.39
C ASN A 111 -9.14 -8.61 -32.11
N TYR A 112 -8.15 -8.12 -32.86
CA TYR A 112 -7.62 -6.77 -32.63
C TYR A 112 -8.65 -5.65 -32.90
N GLU A 113 -9.54 -5.83 -33.88
CA GLU A 113 -10.58 -4.85 -34.18
C GLU A 113 -11.57 -4.67 -33.04
N ASN A 114 -12.07 -5.79 -32.50
CA ASN A 114 -12.99 -5.77 -31.36
C ASN A 114 -12.28 -5.31 -30.09
N PHE A 115 -11.01 -5.67 -29.90
CA PHE A 115 -10.17 -5.12 -28.84
C PHE A 115 -10.10 -3.59 -28.91
N CYS A 116 -9.89 -3.01 -30.10
CA CYS A 116 -9.89 -1.56 -30.30
C CYS A 116 -11.27 -0.93 -30.04
N LYS A 117 -12.37 -1.62 -30.37
CA LYS A 117 -13.73 -1.16 -30.04
C LYS A 117 -13.94 -1.12 -28.53
N VAL A 118 -13.57 -2.20 -27.82
CA VAL A 118 -13.63 -2.25 -26.35
C VAL A 118 -12.75 -1.15 -25.74
N ALA A 119 -11.54 -0.91 -26.26
CA ALA A 119 -10.67 0.15 -25.75
C ALA A 119 -11.23 1.58 -25.91
N LYS A 120 -12.08 1.82 -26.92
CA LYS A 120 -12.78 3.10 -27.11
C LYS A 120 -13.99 3.26 -26.20
N LEU A 121 -14.70 2.16 -25.96
CA LEU A 121 -15.88 2.12 -25.08
C LEU A 121 -15.48 2.10 -23.60
N ALA A 122 -14.35 1.48 -23.29
CA ALA A 122 -13.79 1.42 -21.97
C ALA A 122 -13.28 2.81 -21.57
N GLY A 123 -13.58 3.23 -20.33
CA GLY A 123 -13.26 4.56 -19.82
C GLY A 123 -11.76 4.91 -19.87
N PRO A 124 -11.38 6.17 -19.58
CA PRO A 124 -10.01 6.65 -19.72
C PRO A 124 -8.98 5.85 -18.88
N LYS A 125 -9.40 5.28 -17.75
CA LYS A 125 -8.57 4.43 -16.89
C LYS A 125 -8.15 3.11 -17.56
N CYS A 126 -8.98 2.56 -18.46
CA CYS A 126 -8.69 1.30 -19.15
C CYS A 126 -7.62 1.43 -20.24
N LYS A 127 -7.30 2.65 -20.69
CA LYS A 127 -6.36 2.90 -21.80
C LYS A 127 -4.96 2.34 -21.56
N SER A 128 -4.46 2.38 -20.31
CA SER A 128 -3.15 1.84 -19.96
C SER A 128 -3.10 0.30 -19.94
N TYR A 129 -4.26 -0.34 -19.96
CA TYR A 129 -4.39 -1.80 -19.99
C TYR A 129 -4.69 -2.31 -21.39
N LEU A 130 -5.50 -1.58 -22.15
CA LEU A 130 -5.91 -1.94 -23.52
C LEU A 130 -5.02 -1.29 -24.58
N SER A 131 -3.71 -1.54 -24.49
CA SER A 131 -2.74 -1.02 -25.47
C SER A 131 -2.40 -2.07 -26.55
N PRO A 132 -1.97 -1.64 -27.75
CA PRO A 132 -1.51 -2.57 -28.79
C PRO A 132 -0.36 -3.47 -28.32
N VAL A 133 0.53 -2.93 -27.47
CA VAL A 133 1.64 -3.69 -26.87
C VAL A 133 1.13 -4.81 -25.97
N VAL A 134 0.04 -4.58 -25.21
CA VAL A 134 -0.56 -5.61 -24.37
C VAL A 134 -1.22 -6.68 -25.23
N PHE A 135 -1.94 -6.29 -26.29
CA PHE A 135 -2.52 -7.26 -27.23
C PHE A 135 -1.44 -8.18 -27.83
N ALA A 136 -0.37 -7.60 -28.35
CA ALA A 136 0.74 -8.37 -28.93
C ALA A 136 1.44 -9.30 -27.91
N LYS A 137 1.53 -8.89 -26.63
CA LYS A 137 2.11 -9.72 -25.57
C LYS A 137 1.21 -10.89 -25.14
N LEU A 138 -0.09 -10.71 -25.24
CA LEU A 138 -1.08 -11.72 -24.85
C LEU A 138 -1.53 -12.61 -26.01
N GLN A 139 -1.18 -12.23 -27.23
CA GLN A 139 -1.38 -13.05 -28.41
C GLN A 139 -0.51 -14.30 -28.26
N GLN A 140 -1.18 -15.43 -28.08
CA GLN A 140 -0.59 -16.75 -28.20
C GLN A 140 -0.73 -17.17 -29.66
N ASP A 141 -0.02 -18.22 -30.09
CA ASP A 141 0.08 -18.70 -31.49
C ASP A 141 -1.26 -19.20 -32.10
N ASP A 142 -2.35 -18.44 -31.95
CA ASP A 142 -3.66 -18.63 -32.54
C ASP A 142 -3.59 -18.32 -34.04
N VAL A 143 -4.12 -19.25 -34.83
CA VAL A 143 -4.15 -19.18 -36.30
C VAL A 143 -4.87 -17.91 -36.80
N PHE A 144 -5.81 -17.37 -36.02
CA PHE A 144 -6.57 -16.17 -36.35
C PHE A 144 -6.04 -14.91 -35.65
N GLY A 145 -4.92 -15.00 -34.93
CA GLY A 145 -4.30 -13.89 -34.22
C GLY A 145 -5.18 -13.25 -33.13
N ARG A 146 -6.00 -14.06 -32.47
CA ARG A 146 -6.89 -13.61 -31.38
C ARG A 146 -6.23 -13.80 -30.02
N VAL A 147 -6.76 -13.09 -29.03
CA VAL A 147 -6.35 -13.18 -27.62
C VAL A 147 -7.49 -13.77 -26.80
N SER A 148 -7.16 -14.64 -25.84
CA SER A 148 -8.13 -15.15 -24.86
C SER A 148 -8.65 -14.01 -23.99
N ILE A 149 -9.98 -13.84 -23.94
CA ILE A 149 -10.62 -12.82 -23.09
C ILE A 149 -10.26 -13.03 -21.63
N MET A 150 -10.23 -14.30 -21.18
CA MET A 150 -9.82 -14.67 -19.84
C MET A 150 -8.37 -14.23 -19.56
N SER A 151 -7.45 -14.49 -20.49
CA SER A 151 -6.05 -14.06 -20.34
C SER A 151 -5.90 -12.55 -20.26
N LEU A 152 -6.64 -11.80 -21.08
CA LEU A 152 -6.67 -10.34 -21.04
C LEU A 152 -7.24 -9.82 -19.72
N PHE A 153 -8.35 -10.38 -19.26
CA PHE A 153 -8.97 -9.98 -18.01
C PHE A 153 -8.07 -10.27 -16.80
N ASN A 154 -7.45 -11.46 -16.76
CA ASN A 154 -6.48 -11.83 -15.73
C ASN A 154 -5.26 -10.90 -15.73
N TYR A 155 -4.79 -10.45 -16.90
CA TYR A 155 -3.73 -9.45 -16.98
C TYR A 155 -4.14 -8.12 -16.32
N VAL A 156 -5.35 -7.63 -16.63
CA VAL A 156 -5.89 -6.39 -16.03
C VAL A 156 -6.02 -6.56 -14.52
N MET A 157 -6.64 -7.65 -14.07
CA MET A 157 -6.83 -7.98 -12.66
C MET A 157 -5.50 -8.04 -11.91
N ARG A 158 -4.51 -8.79 -12.41
CA ARG A 158 -3.19 -8.90 -11.75
C ARG A 158 -2.50 -7.53 -11.67
N LYS A 159 -2.62 -6.70 -12.70
CA LYS A 159 -2.01 -5.35 -12.70
C LYS A 159 -2.70 -4.40 -11.73
N VAL A 160 -4.03 -4.40 -11.67
CA VAL A 160 -4.80 -3.64 -10.68
C VAL A 160 -4.45 -4.10 -9.27
N TRP A 161 -4.42 -5.41 -9.04
CA TRP A 161 -4.03 -6.00 -7.75
C TRP A 161 -2.63 -5.58 -7.33
N LEU A 162 -1.62 -5.64 -8.22
CA LEU A 162 -0.27 -5.19 -7.92
C LEU A 162 -0.21 -3.71 -7.52
N HIS A 163 -0.98 -2.85 -8.19
CA HIS A 163 -1.05 -1.43 -7.84
C HIS A 163 -1.73 -1.18 -6.50
N GLN A 164 -2.85 -1.85 -6.23
CA GLN A 164 -3.58 -1.75 -4.96
C GLN A 164 -2.72 -2.27 -3.80
N THR A 165 -2.08 -3.43 -3.95
CA THR A 165 -1.19 -4.01 -2.94
C THR A 165 0.02 -3.12 -2.69
N ARG A 166 0.61 -2.55 -3.74
CA ARG A 166 1.71 -1.59 -3.60
C ARG A 166 1.30 -0.36 -2.79
N ILE A 167 0.11 0.17 -3.07
CA ILE A 167 -0.46 1.30 -2.32
C ILE A 167 -0.69 0.91 -0.87
N GLY A 168 -1.32 -0.25 -0.63
CA GLY A 168 -1.59 -0.78 0.70
C GLY A 168 -0.31 -0.88 1.54
N LEU A 169 0.75 -1.47 0.98
CA LEU A 169 2.05 -1.53 1.65
C LEU A 169 2.68 -0.14 1.87
N SER A 170 2.49 0.79 0.93
CA SER A 170 3.05 2.15 1.03
C SER A 170 2.40 3.00 2.13
N LEU A 171 1.24 2.60 2.65
CA LEU A 171 0.62 3.23 3.81
C LEU A 171 1.40 2.97 5.11
N TYR A 172 2.15 1.85 5.17
CA TYR A 172 2.94 1.46 6.34
C TYR A 172 4.40 1.95 6.28
N ASP A 173 4.85 2.46 5.12
CA ASP A 173 6.19 3.05 4.97
C ASP A 173 6.21 4.45 5.60
N ASP A 174 6.50 4.58 6.89
CA ASP A 174 6.52 5.87 7.61
C ASP A 174 7.51 6.87 6.97
N ALA A 175 8.67 6.38 6.53
CA ALA A 175 9.72 7.20 5.94
C ALA A 175 9.42 7.65 4.49
N GLY A 176 8.62 6.88 3.74
CA GLY A 176 8.29 7.12 2.34
C GLY A 176 9.44 6.82 1.36
N HIS A 177 10.34 5.91 1.72
CA HIS A 177 11.50 5.54 0.90
C HIS A 177 11.25 4.30 0.02
N GLY A 178 10.08 3.69 0.09
CA GLY A 178 9.74 2.44 -0.59
C GLY A 178 10.26 1.19 0.14
N PHE A 179 10.58 1.31 1.43
CA PHE A 179 11.02 0.24 2.30
C PHE A 179 10.07 0.09 3.47
N LEU A 180 9.94 -1.13 3.98
CA LEU A 180 9.26 -1.43 5.24
C LEU A 180 10.28 -1.98 6.22
N CYS A 181 10.36 -1.37 7.41
CA CYS A 181 11.10 -1.90 8.54
C CYS A 181 10.34 -3.08 9.17
N GLU A 182 10.98 -3.77 10.11
CA GLU A 182 10.35 -4.85 10.88
C GLU A 182 9.01 -4.40 11.50
N SER A 183 8.99 -3.26 12.20
CA SER A 183 7.77 -2.69 12.79
C SER A 183 6.67 -2.38 11.77
N ASP A 184 7.05 -1.92 10.58
CA ASP A 184 6.08 -1.54 9.54
C ASP A 184 5.40 -2.80 8.97
N LEU A 185 6.16 -3.87 8.80
CA LEU A 185 5.63 -5.18 8.41
C LEU A 185 4.79 -5.81 9.52
N GLU A 186 5.20 -5.68 10.78
CA GLU A 186 4.42 -6.17 11.92
C GLU A 186 3.04 -5.53 11.94
N ASN A 187 2.97 -4.20 11.80
CA ASN A 187 1.71 -3.46 11.71
C ASN A 187 0.86 -3.94 10.52
N TYR A 188 1.47 -4.09 9.34
CA TYR A 188 0.77 -4.58 8.15
C TYR A 188 0.18 -5.98 8.36
N ILE A 189 0.95 -6.93 8.89
CA ILE A 189 0.48 -8.30 9.11
C ILE A 189 -0.57 -8.34 10.22
N GLN A 190 -0.39 -7.57 11.30
CA GLN A 190 -1.34 -7.47 12.40
C GLN A 190 -2.72 -6.99 11.91
N ASP A 191 -2.75 -5.95 11.07
CA ASP A 191 -3.99 -5.44 10.46
C ASP A 191 -4.60 -6.40 9.44
N LEU A 192 -3.77 -7.26 8.84
CA LEU A 192 -4.20 -8.25 7.87
C LEU A 192 -4.90 -9.46 8.53
N ILE A 193 -4.48 -9.86 9.74
CA ILE A 193 -4.97 -11.06 10.45
C ILE A 193 -6.49 -11.22 10.44
N PRO A 194 -7.31 -10.19 10.76
CA PRO A 194 -8.78 -10.33 10.77
C PRO A 194 -9.39 -10.71 9.40
N THR A 195 -8.64 -10.52 8.31
CA THR A 195 -9.06 -10.92 6.96
C THR A 195 -8.64 -12.35 6.62
N LEU A 196 -7.71 -12.95 7.37
CA LEU A 196 -7.14 -14.27 7.14
C LEU A 196 -7.99 -15.33 7.86
N LEU A 197 -9.05 -15.77 7.20
CA LEU A 197 -10.08 -16.65 7.76
C LEU A 197 -9.53 -18.00 8.26
N GLN A 198 -8.41 -18.47 7.70
CA GLN A 198 -7.71 -19.67 8.19
C GLN A 198 -7.02 -19.49 9.55
N LEU A 199 -6.94 -18.25 10.06
CA LEU A 199 -6.35 -17.90 11.35
C LEU A 199 -7.39 -17.59 12.43
N ASP A 200 -8.68 -17.58 12.13
CA ASP A 200 -9.75 -17.21 13.08
C ASP A 200 -9.77 -18.07 14.36
N GLY A 201 -9.25 -19.29 14.29
CA GLY A 201 -9.15 -20.21 15.43
C GLY A 201 -7.90 -20.03 16.32
N LEU A 202 -7.00 -19.11 15.99
CA LEU A 202 -5.81 -18.86 16.80
C LEU A 202 -6.14 -18.05 18.06
N GLU A 203 -5.48 -18.40 19.17
CA GLU A 203 -5.59 -17.63 20.40
C GLU A 203 -4.98 -16.25 20.24
N LYS A 204 -5.61 -15.22 20.81
CA LYS A 204 -5.11 -13.84 20.76
C LYS A 204 -3.71 -13.68 21.37
N SER A 205 -3.39 -14.46 22.40
CA SER A 205 -2.05 -14.57 23.00
C SER A 205 -0.99 -15.00 21.99
N PHE A 206 -1.37 -15.82 21.00
CA PHE A 206 -0.48 -16.32 19.98
C PHE A 206 -0.28 -15.35 18.80
N HIS A 207 -1.11 -14.31 18.66
CA HIS A 207 -1.03 -13.38 17.54
C HIS A 207 0.35 -12.70 17.46
N SER A 208 0.89 -12.24 18.59
CA SER A 208 2.22 -11.60 18.61
C SER A 208 3.32 -12.54 18.09
N PHE A 209 3.26 -13.82 18.46
CA PHE A 209 4.21 -14.83 17.97
C PHE A 209 4.01 -15.12 16.48
N TYR A 210 2.75 -15.21 16.04
CA TYR A 210 2.43 -15.41 14.62
C TYR A 210 2.96 -14.26 13.76
N VAL A 211 2.70 -13.02 14.17
CA VAL A 211 3.17 -11.80 13.48
C VAL A 211 4.69 -11.83 13.38
N CYS A 212 5.38 -12.00 14.52
CA CYS A 212 6.84 -12.10 14.54
C CYS A 212 7.34 -13.21 13.60
N THR A 213 6.75 -14.41 13.65
CA THR A 213 7.12 -15.53 12.78
C THR A 213 6.92 -15.20 11.30
N ALA A 214 5.83 -14.53 10.94
CA ALA A 214 5.53 -14.15 9.56
C ALA A 214 6.50 -13.07 9.06
N VAL A 215 6.75 -12.02 9.85
CA VAL A 215 7.70 -10.95 9.51
C VAL A 215 9.13 -11.49 9.37
N ARG A 216 9.55 -12.38 10.27
CA ARG A 216 10.86 -13.03 10.20
C ARG A 216 11.06 -13.84 8.93
N LYS A 217 10.01 -14.44 8.37
CA LYS A 217 10.07 -15.10 7.05
C LYS A 217 10.36 -14.11 5.94
N PHE A 218 9.67 -12.97 5.90
CA PHE A 218 9.96 -11.92 4.91
C PHE A 218 11.41 -11.41 5.04
N LEU A 219 11.84 -11.04 6.24
CA LEU A 219 13.20 -10.53 6.47
C LEU A 219 14.27 -11.56 6.13
N PHE A 220 14.08 -12.83 6.49
CA PHE A 220 15.08 -13.88 6.24
C PHE A 220 15.42 -14.02 4.75
N PHE A 221 14.42 -13.93 3.87
CA PHE A 221 14.61 -14.13 2.43
C PHE A 221 14.82 -12.84 1.64
N LEU A 222 14.22 -11.72 2.09
CA LEU A 222 14.23 -10.45 1.35
C LEU A 222 15.26 -9.44 1.88
N ASP A 223 15.88 -9.69 3.04
CA ASP A 223 16.93 -8.85 3.61
C ASP A 223 18.23 -9.66 3.86
N PRO A 224 18.91 -10.13 2.80
CA PRO A 224 20.12 -10.96 2.92
C PRO A 224 21.28 -10.21 3.62
N LEU A 225 21.28 -8.88 3.57
CA LEU A 225 22.30 -8.03 4.20
C LEU A 225 21.96 -7.66 5.65
N ARG A 226 20.82 -8.13 6.19
CA ARG A 226 20.38 -7.88 7.58
C ARG A 226 20.31 -6.40 7.92
N THR A 227 19.80 -5.59 6.99
CA THR A 227 19.61 -4.15 7.16
C THR A 227 18.40 -3.80 8.03
N GLY A 228 17.52 -4.77 8.34
CA GLY A 228 16.30 -4.58 9.12
C GLY A 228 15.14 -3.99 8.31
N LYS A 229 15.27 -3.93 6.98
CA LYS A 229 14.27 -3.36 6.07
C LYS A 229 14.20 -4.10 4.75
N VAL A 230 13.02 -4.12 4.15
CA VAL A 230 12.77 -4.78 2.86
C VAL A 230 12.14 -3.81 1.88
N ARG A 231 12.47 -3.93 0.59
CA ARG A 231 11.85 -3.10 -0.46
C ARG A 231 10.43 -3.57 -0.71
N ILE A 232 9.48 -2.65 -0.82
CA ILE A 232 8.08 -2.96 -1.20
C ILE A 232 8.03 -3.71 -2.54
N GLN A 233 8.92 -3.35 -3.47
CA GLN A 233 9.01 -4.02 -4.77
C GLN A 233 9.39 -5.50 -4.65
N ASP A 234 10.29 -5.85 -3.70
CA ASP A 234 10.71 -7.24 -3.49
C ASP A 234 9.57 -8.05 -2.86
N ILE A 235 8.80 -7.45 -1.95
CA ILE A 235 7.60 -8.07 -1.38
C ILE A 235 6.57 -8.37 -2.49
N LEU A 236 6.36 -7.43 -3.43
CA LEU A 236 5.42 -7.63 -4.55
C LEU A 236 5.89 -8.66 -5.57
N ALA A 237 7.21 -8.84 -5.71
CA ALA A 237 7.81 -9.79 -6.65
C ALA A 237 7.93 -11.20 -6.07
N CYS A 238 7.93 -11.35 -4.74
CA CYS A 238 8.02 -12.65 -4.08
C CYS A 238 6.67 -13.37 -4.02
N SER A 239 6.70 -14.70 -3.99
CA SER A 239 5.49 -15.52 -3.82
C SER A 239 4.94 -15.52 -2.39
N PHE A 240 5.72 -15.06 -1.40
CA PHE A 240 5.35 -15.13 0.00
C PHE A 240 4.11 -14.32 0.34
N LEU A 241 3.93 -13.17 -0.33
CA LEU A 241 2.72 -12.37 -0.13
C LEU A 241 1.49 -13.09 -0.68
N ASP A 242 1.61 -13.75 -1.84
CA ASP A 242 0.55 -14.57 -2.40
C ASP A 242 0.21 -15.74 -1.46
N ASP A 243 1.21 -16.41 -0.86
CA ASP A 243 1.01 -17.47 0.13
C ASP A 243 0.32 -16.97 1.42
N LEU A 244 0.71 -15.80 1.92
CA LEU A 244 0.05 -15.18 3.07
C LEU A 244 -1.43 -14.85 2.75
N LEU A 245 -1.70 -14.29 1.58
CA LEU A 245 -3.05 -13.88 1.18
C LEU A 245 -3.96 -15.06 0.80
N GLN A 246 -3.40 -16.22 0.42
CA GLN A 246 -4.17 -17.45 0.24
C GLN A 246 -4.91 -17.88 1.52
N LEU A 247 -4.45 -17.46 2.71
CA LEU A 247 -5.11 -17.75 3.99
C LEU A 247 -6.46 -17.06 4.15
N ARG A 248 -6.83 -16.15 3.23
CA ARG A 248 -8.17 -15.57 3.15
C ARG A 248 -9.22 -16.56 2.62
N ASP A 249 -8.79 -17.57 1.87
CA ASP A 249 -9.70 -18.57 1.31
C ASP A 249 -10.16 -19.55 2.40
N LYS A 250 -11.48 -19.60 2.68
CA LYS A 250 -12.07 -20.52 3.67
C LYS A 250 -11.96 -21.98 3.24
N GLU A 251 -11.97 -22.23 1.93
CA GLU A 251 -12.02 -23.58 1.36
C GLU A 251 -10.62 -24.10 1.01
N LEU A 252 -9.58 -23.47 1.55
CA LEU A 252 -8.19 -23.86 1.32
C LEU A 252 -7.97 -25.32 1.75
N SER A 253 -7.62 -26.17 0.78
CA SER A 253 -7.44 -27.61 1.02
C SER A 253 -6.36 -27.88 2.06
N LYS A 254 -6.51 -28.99 2.80
CA LYS A 254 -5.56 -29.39 3.86
C LYS A 254 -4.13 -29.57 3.33
N ASP A 255 -3.97 -30.01 2.09
CA ASP A 255 -2.64 -30.18 1.49
C ASP A 255 -1.97 -28.84 1.19
N LYS A 256 -2.73 -27.87 0.68
CA LYS A 256 -2.23 -26.49 0.49
C LYS A 256 -1.91 -25.82 1.81
N GLN A 257 -2.71 -26.05 2.86
CA GLN A 257 -2.40 -25.54 4.20
C GLN A 257 -1.06 -26.09 4.73
N LYS A 258 -0.77 -27.37 4.50
CA LYS A 258 0.49 -27.99 4.93
C LYS A 258 1.70 -27.47 4.16
N SER A 259 1.54 -27.18 2.87
CA SER A 259 2.64 -26.61 2.06
C SER A 259 2.84 -25.12 2.30
N ASN A 260 1.79 -24.39 2.71
CA ASN A 260 1.83 -22.96 2.96
C ASN A 260 2.63 -22.65 4.23
N TRP A 261 3.71 -21.89 4.07
CA TRP A 261 4.60 -21.51 5.16
C TRP A 261 3.94 -20.56 6.15
N PHE A 262 2.94 -19.78 5.76
CA PHE A 262 2.23 -18.83 6.61
C PHE A 262 1.03 -19.44 7.35
N SER A 263 0.75 -20.73 7.14
CA SER A 263 -0.35 -21.41 7.83
C SER A 263 -0.18 -21.41 9.36
N ALA A 264 -1.31 -21.44 10.08
CA ALA A 264 -1.34 -21.59 11.53
C ALA A 264 -0.55 -22.83 11.99
N THR A 265 -0.67 -23.95 11.27
CA THR A 265 0.05 -25.20 11.57
C THR A 265 1.56 -25.03 11.45
N SER A 266 2.05 -24.31 10.43
CA SER A 266 3.47 -24.02 10.29
C SER A 266 3.97 -23.11 11.42
N ALA A 267 3.20 -22.10 11.82
CA ALA A 267 3.58 -21.20 12.92
C ALA A 267 3.61 -21.94 14.27
N LEU A 268 2.59 -22.74 14.57
CA LEU A 268 2.49 -23.56 15.77
C LEU A 268 3.63 -24.60 15.84
N ARG A 269 4.04 -25.18 14.71
CA ARG A 269 5.18 -26.10 14.67
C ARG A 269 6.49 -25.44 15.10
N VAL A 270 6.77 -24.24 14.59
CA VAL A 270 7.97 -23.47 14.97
C VAL A 270 7.88 -23.06 16.44
N TYR A 271 6.72 -22.61 16.89
CA TYR A 271 6.49 -22.26 18.29
C TYR A 271 6.68 -23.45 19.24
N GLY A 272 6.11 -24.61 18.92
CA GLY A 272 6.25 -25.82 19.73
C GLY A 272 7.69 -26.29 19.83
N GLN A 273 8.48 -26.18 18.75
CA GLN A 273 9.91 -26.47 18.78
C GLN A 273 10.66 -25.49 19.69
N TYR A 274 10.32 -24.20 19.62
CA TYR A 274 10.89 -23.18 20.49
C TYR A 274 10.58 -23.44 21.97
N LEU A 275 9.32 -23.73 22.32
CA LEU A 275 8.93 -24.04 23.70
C LEU A 275 9.60 -25.29 24.26
N ASN A 276 9.88 -26.29 23.42
CA ASN A 276 10.61 -27.48 23.85
C ASN A 276 12.07 -27.17 24.21
N LEU A 277 12.63 -26.09 23.66
CA LEU A 277 13.99 -25.65 23.91
C LEU A 277 14.05 -24.63 25.07
N ASP A 278 13.09 -23.71 25.17
CA ASP A 278 12.96 -22.70 26.23
C ASP A 278 12.42 -23.32 27.55
N LYS A 279 13.26 -24.08 28.24
CA LYS A 279 12.87 -24.81 29.46
C LYS A 279 12.52 -23.90 30.64
N ASN A 280 13.04 -22.67 30.67
CA ASN A 280 12.82 -21.72 31.75
C ASN A 280 11.80 -20.62 31.39
N GLN A 281 11.21 -20.68 30.19
CA GLN A 281 10.19 -19.76 29.68
C GLN A 281 10.61 -18.29 29.78
N ASN A 282 11.91 -18.02 29.63
CA ASN A 282 12.44 -16.66 29.77
C ASN A 282 12.48 -15.92 28.43
N GLY A 283 12.02 -16.53 27.34
CA GLY A 283 12.05 -15.94 26.02
C GLY A 283 13.38 -16.16 25.27
N MET A 284 14.30 -16.94 25.83
CA MET A 284 15.64 -17.22 25.28
C MET A 284 15.92 -18.73 25.29
N LEU A 285 16.83 -19.18 24.43
CA LEU A 285 17.27 -20.58 24.35
C LEU A 285 18.62 -20.80 25.03
#